data_AF-A0A3N5HEX1-F1
#
_entry.id   AF-A0A3N5HEX1-F1
#
_cell.length_a   1.000
_cell.length_b   1.000
_cell.length_c   1.000
_cell.angle_alpha   90.00
_cell.angle_beta   90.00
_cell.angle_gamma   90.00
#
_symmetry.space_group_name_H-M   'P 1'
#
loop_
_entity.id
_entity.type
_entity.pdbx_description
1 polymer ?
#
loop_
_entity_poly.entity_id
_entity_poly.type
_entity_poly.pdbx_seq_one_letter_code
_entity_poly.pdbx_strand_id
1 'polypeptide(L)'
;RRPWIDWIHTSRDQGAYIRSIIKWDDQPSSPQALVESMCRANIATRTAPTAPVYICLDAGFQEQRLEKEPEWPEISRFVPPEPSRPGKNGVEKAAALLRRAERPVIMFGRGSRGQELWQTRFGRLTSIRVSLRGDLGPFVAAVRARLDPEAAGFTLAAVRSEGLDRSRGAVDLGAYFVSFSFFLIVAALLLSASFFRLGVEQRAREIGTLRAVGFRAGTLRKMFAAEAAVLAGGGSLLGLAGGLAYAALLVLGLRTWWIGAVGTERLHLSASWVHLAAGAVTGIAVSIAAAVWTLRGLRRASPRALLSGTIDGTHGTGRRRYLPSVITAGASLAGAGSLLVASALELMPQAAAFFGGGALLLVASLAVTSLFLERARPRPIAGSGWPALVRLGVRSATHRPGRSLFSIGMVASAVFVIVSVEAFRKDPGEVHAGPHSGTGGYVLVARSALPIAHDLNSAAGREALNMSEEDAPELKGVRFAPFRVRPGDDASCLNLYRSQQPRVLGLPSALVSHDGFAWAQKPGDAANPWTLLNRESPGQAGKDV
;
A
#
# COMPACT_ATOMS: atom_id res chain seq x y z
N ARG A 1 12.96 -22.32 -12.95
CA ARG A 1 12.78 -22.01 -11.50
C ARG A 1 12.36 -20.54 -11.43
N ARG A 2 11.12 -20.26 -11.01
CA ARG A 2 10.62 -18.88 -10.92
C ARG A 2 11.45 -18.07 -9.90
N PRO A 3 11.62 -16.76 -10.08
CA PRO A 3 12.42 -15.95 -9.16
C PRO A 3 11.72 -15.79 -7.79
N TRP A 4 12.52 -15.63 -6.73
CA TRP A 4 12.11 -15.58 -5.32
C TRP A 4 11.05 -14.52 -4.95
N ILE A 5 10.85 -13.48 -5.77
CA ILE A 5 9.98 -12.33 -5.45
C ILE A 5 8.49 -12.55 -5.84
N ASP A 6 8.16 -13.57 -6.66
CA ASP A 6 6.75 -13.93 -7.00
C ASP A 6 5.87 -14.16 -5.75
N TRP A 7 6.49 -14.55 -4.63
CA TRP A 7 5.82 -14.94 -3.39
C TRP A 7 5.41 -13.78 -2.47
N ILE A 8 6.02 -12.60 -2.62
CA ILE A 8 5.74 -11.44 -1.74
C ILE A 8 4.49 -10.68 -2.21
N HIS A 9 4.12 -10.79 -3.49
CA HIS A 9 3.05 -9.99 -4.11
C HIS A 9 1.86 -10.79 -4.66
N THR A 10 1.86 -12.12 -4.54
CA THR A 10 0.61 -12.90 -4.67
C THR A 10 -0.32 -12.55 -3.51
N SER A 11 -1.61 -12.32 -3.79
CA SER A 11 -2.57 -12.01 -2.73
C SER A 11 -2.60 -13.16 -1.72
N ARG A 12 -2.05 -12.93 -0.52
CA ARG A 12 -1.91 -13.92 0.55
C ARG A 12 -3.25 -14.49 1.06
N ASP A 13 -4.37 -13.93 0.60
CA ASP A 13 -5.71 -14.37 0.95
C ASP A 13 -6.68 -14.24 -0.23
N GLN A 14 -6.54 -15.09 -1.26
CA GLN A 14 -7.54 -15.15 -2.34
C GLN A 14 -8.92 -15.59 -1.82
N GLY A 15 -8.96 -16.41 -0.78
CA GLY A 15 -10.21 -16.89 -0.17
C GLY A 15 -11.10 -15.74 0.32
N ALA A 16 -10.51 -14.61 0.74
CA ALA A 16 -11.23 -13.43 1.21
C ALA A 16 -12.36 -12.95 0.27
N TYR A 17 -12.22 -13.09 -1.05
CA TYR A 17 -13.24 -12.67 -2.02
C TYR A 17 -14.55 -13.44 -1.94
N ILE A 18 -14.47 -14.70 -1.55
CA ILE A 18 -15.58 -15.65 -1.63
C ILE A 18 -15.88 -16.28 -0.26
N ARG A 19 -15.11 -15.93 0.78
CA ARG A 19 -15.28 -16.43 2.16
C ARG A 19 -16.69 -16.21 2.70
N SER A 20 -17.40 -15.19 2.21
CA SER A 20 -18.79 -14.91 2.56
C SER A 20 -19.82 -15.89 1.98
N ILE A 21 -19.46 -16.65 0.93
CA ILE A 21 -20.36 -17.56 0.20
C ILE A 21 -19.90 -19.02 0.20
N ILE A 22 -18.81 -19.32 0.89
CA ILE A 22 -18.26 -20.68 1.08
C ILE A 22 -18.23 -21.03 2.57
N LYS A 23 -18.19 -22.32 2.87
CA LYS A 23 -18.19 -22.82 4.24
C LYS A 23 -16.81 -22.78 4.90
N TRP A 24 -15.78 -22.95 4.08
CA TRP A 24 -14.41 -23.07 4.54
C TRP A 24 -13.46 -22.80 3.37
N ASP A 25 -12.34 -22.14 3.68
CA ASP A 25 -11.24 -21.97 2.76
C ASP A 25 -9.89 -22.30 3.40
N ASP A 26 -8.94 -22.71 2.57
CA ASP A 26 -7.56 -22.93 2.98
C ASP A 26 -6.57 -22.69 1.84
N GLN A 27 -5.32 -22.44 2.20
CA GLN A 27 -4.20 -22.28 1.29
C GLN A 27 -3.02 -23.12 1.80
N PRO A 28 -2.98 -24.43 1.49
CA PRO A 28 -1.94 -25.32 1.98
C PRO A 28 -0.56 -24.89 1.45
N SER A 29 0.44 -24.91 2.32
CA SER A 29 1.82 -24.50 2.02
C SER A 29 2.78 -25.68 1.79
N SER A 30 2.28 -26.92 1.85
CA SER A 30 3.10 -28.13 1.65
C SER A 30 2.26 -29.29 1.07
N PRO A 31 2.91 -30.30 0.46
CA PRO A 31 2.20 -31.46 -0.10
C PRO A 31 1.39 -32.22 0.95
N GLN A 32 1.94 -32.35 2.15
CA GLN A 32 1.25 -32.99 3.27
C GLN A 32 0.03 -32.18 3.73
N ALA A 33 0.19 -30.85 3.84
CA ALA A 33 -0.92 -29.97 4.22
C ALA A 33 -2.06 -29.99 3.19
N LEU A 34 -1.75 -30.21 1.90
CA LEU A 34 -2.78 -30.37 0.87
C LEU A 34 -3.66 -31.59 1.13
N VAL A 35 -3.07 -32.74 1.46
CA VAL A 35 -3.83 -33.97 1.76
C VAL A 35 -4.78 -33.73 2.94
N GLU A 36 -4.28 -33.12 4.02
CA GLU A 36 -5.10 -32.76 5.18
C GLU A 36 -6.22 -31.76 4.82
N SER A 37 -5.88 -30.73 4.03
CA SER A 37 -6.84 -29.72 3.56
C SER A 37 -7.96 -30.36 2.74
N MET A 38 -7.64 -31.31 1.85
CA MET A 38 -8.61 -32.02 1.03
C MET A 38 -9.54 -32.91 1.87
N CYS A 39 -9.01 -33.64 2.86
CA CYS A 39 -9.80 -34.43 3.79
C CYS A 39 -10.79 -33.53 4.57
N ARG A 40 -10.34 -32.37 5.04
CA ARG A 40 -11.18 -31.41 5.75
C ARG A 40 -12.20 -30.74 4.84
N ALA A 41 -11.82 -30.35 3.62
CA ALA A 41 -12.73 -29.82 2.61
C ALA A 41 -13.89 -30.78 2.33
N ASN A 42 -13.60 -32.08 2.22
CA ASN A 42 -14.61 -33.12 2.06
C ASN A 42 -15.56 -33.19 3.27
N ILE A 43 -15.03 -33.17 4.51
CA ILE A 43 -15.87 -33.13 5.73
C ILE A 43 -16.74 -31.87 5.74
N ALA A 44 -16.15 -30.70 5.55
CA ALA A 44 -16.83 -29.42 5.62
C ALA A 44 -17.98 -29.35 4.60
N THR A 45 -17.71 -29.71 3.34
CA THR A 45 -18.70 -29.71 2.25
C THR A 45 -19.88 -30.65 2.52
N ARG A 46 -19.62 -31.81 3.15
CA ARG A 46 -20.64 -32.85 3.40
C ARG A 46 -21.33 -32.74 4.75
N THR A 47 -20.77 -31.98 5.68
CA THR A 47 -21.41 -31.69 6.98
C THR A 47 -22.57 -30.73 6.75
N ALA A 48 -23.73 -30.93 7.38
CA ALA A 48 -24.84 -29.99 7.27
C ALA A 48 -24.57 -28.70 8.08
N PRO A 49 -24.98 -27.51 7.59
CA PRO A 49 -25.49 -27.24 6.24
C PRO A 49 -24.38 -27.41 5.19
N THR A 50 -24.71 -28.06 4.06
CA THR A 50 -23.77 -28.32 2.97
C THR A 50 -23.56 -27.05 2.15
N ALA A 51 -22.30 -26.71 1.88
CA ALA A 51 -21.93 -25.53 1.11
C ALA A 51 -20.54 -25.76 0.48
N PRO A 52 -20.20 -25.04 -0.61
CA PRO A 52 -18.90 -25.18 -1.26
C PRO A 52 -17.76 -24.77 -0.33
N VAL A 53 -16.56 -25.30 -0.61
CA VAL A 53 -15.30 -24.95 0.05
C VAL A 53 -14.30 -24.52 -1.02
N TYR A 54 -13.29 -23.75 -0.64
CA TYR A 54 -12.28 -23.24 -1.56
C TYR A 54 -10.87 -23.60 -1.08
N ILE A 55 -10.10 -24.31 -1.90
CA ILE A 55 -8.69 -24.56 -1.63
C ILE A 55 -7.88 -23.81 -2.67
N CYS A 56 -7.06 -22.87 -2.21
CA CYS A 56 -6.16 -22.09 -3.05
C CYS A 56 -4.82 -22.82 -3.16
N LEU A 57 -4.44 -23.25 -4.37
CA LEU A 57 -3.14 -23.87 -4.63
C LEU A 57 -2.23 -22.85 -5.29
N ASP A 58 -1.12 -22.52 -4.63
CA ASP A 58 -0.10 -21.65 -5.21
C ASP A 58 0.51 -22.28 -6.48
N ALA A 59 0.89 -21.45 -7.47
CA ALA A 59 1.46 -21.95 -8.71
C ALA A 59 2.84 -22.60 -8.49
N GLY A 60 3.67 -22.03 -7.62
CA GLY A 60 4.96 -22.61 -7.26
C GLY A 60 4.79 -23.95 -6.52
N PHE A 61 3.79 -24.04 -5.65
CA PHE A 61 3.41 -25.29 -4.99
C PHE A 61 2.99 -26.38 -6.00
N GLN A 62 2.20 -26.02 -7.02
CA GLN A 62 1.79 -26.95 -8.09
C GLN A 62 2.97 -27.40 -8.99
N GLU A 63 3.96 -26.53 -9.20
CA GLU A 63 5.14 -26.82 -10.02
C GLU A 63 6.28 -27.51 -9.24
N GLN A 64 6.17 -27.58 -7.90
CA GLN A 64 7.22 -28.13 -7.04
C GLN A 64 7.36 -29.64 -7.27
N ARG A 65 8.59 -30.10 -7.57
CA ARG A 65 8.88 -31.53 -7.61
C ARG A 65 8.73 -32.12 -6.21
N LEU A 66 7.89 -33.15 -6.09
CA LEU A 66 7.77 -33.94 -4.88
C LEU A 66 9.01 -34.81 -4.70
N GLU A 67 9.69 -34.65 -3.57
CA GLU A 67 10.81 -35.51 -3.17
C GLU A 67 10.32 -36.85 -2.59
N LYS A 68 9.19 -36.80 -1.87
CA LYS A 68 8.48 -37.93 -1.29
C LYS A 68 6.98 -37.76 -1.52
N GLU A 69 6.28 -38.86 -1.77
CA GLU A 69 4.82 -38.87 -1.83
C GLU A 69 4.23 -38.56 -0.44
N PRO A 70 3.22 -37.67 -0.33
CA PRO A 70 2.60 -37.36 0.96
C PRO A 70 1.87 -38.58 1.53
N GLU A 71 1.87 -38.68 2.85
CA GLU A 71 1.26 -39.80 3.56
C GLU A 71 -0.25 -39.57 3.68
N TRP A 72 -1.02 -40.57 3.25
CA TRP A 72 -2.47 -40.52 3.32
C TRP A 72 -2.94 -40.94 4.71
N PRO A 73 -3.70 -40.09 5.42
CA PRO A 73 -4.28 -40.48 6.69
C PRO A 73 -5.39 -41.52 6.47
N GLU A 74 -5.73 -42.27 7.51
CA GLU A 74 -6.81 -43.25 7.46
C GLU A 74 -8.17 -42.56 7.18
N ILE A 75 -8.64 -42.64 5.93
CA ILE A 75 -9.80 -41.87 5.43
C ILE A 75 -11.09 -42.19 6.21
N SER A 76 -11.19 -43.40 6.78
CA SER A 76 -12.29 -43.84 7.66
C SER A 76 -12.50 -42.89 8.86
N ARG A 77 -11.45 -42.21 9.32
CA ARG A 77 -11.49 -41.25 10.45
C ARG A 77 -11.98 -39.87 10.03
N PHE A 78 -12.04 -39.59 8.73
CA PHE A 78 -12.43 -38.30 8.14
C PHE A 78 -13.82 -38.34 7.50
N VAL A 79 -14.76 -39.01 8.18
CA VAL A 79 -16.17 -39.08 7.78
C VAL A 79 -16.92 -37.92 8.42
N PRO A 80 -17.78 -37.20 7.67
CA PRO A 80 -18.61 -36.14 8.26
C PRO A 80 -19.47 -36.71 9.41
N PRO A 81 -19.66 -35.94 10.50
CA PRO A 81 -20.51 -36.36 11.60
C PRO A 81 -21.92 -36.65 11.08
N GLU A 82 -22.58 -37.66 11.66
CA GLU A 82 -23.96 -37.93 11.30
C GLU A 82 -24.82 -36.69 11.57
N PRO A 83 -25.73 -36.33 10.66
CA PRO A 83 -26.62 -35.20 10.89
C PRO A 83 -27.46 -35.46 12.15
N SER A 84 -27.85 -34.39 12.85
CA SER A 84 -28.71 -34.47 14.04
C SER A 84 -30.10 -35.06 13.79
N ARG A 85 -30.45 -35.31 12.52
CA ARG A 85 -31.60 -36.12 12.10
C ARG A 85 -31.15 -37.56 11.84
N PRO A 86 -31.90 -38.58 12.28
CA PRO A 86 -31.56 -39.97 11.98
C PRO A 86 -31.55 -40.17 10.45
N GLY A 87 -30.37 -40.50 9.92
CA GLY A 87 -30.20 -40.79 8.50
C GLY A 87 -30.94 -42.06 8.09
N LYS A 88 -31.35 -42.16 6.82
CA LYS A 88 -32.11 -43.32 6.29
C LYS A 88 -31.41 -44.65 6.61
N ASN A 89 -30.09 -44.70 6.46
CA ASN A 89 -29.28 -45.89 6.78
C ASN A 89 -29.29 -46.22 8.28
N GLY A 90 -29.21 -45.21 9.16
CA GLY A 90 -29.34 -45.39 10.61
C GLY A 90 -30.72 -45.93 11.00
N VAL A 91 -31.78 -45.43 10.35
CA VAL A 91 -33.16 -45.93 10.54
C VAL A 91 -33.31 -47.36 10.04
N GLU A 92 -32.79 -47.69 8.86
CA GLU A 92 -32.83 -49.04 8.30
C GLU A 92 -32.06 -50.04 9.15
N LYS A 93 -30.88 -49.65 9.66
CA LYS A 93 -30.07 -50.45 10.58
C LYS A 93 -30.78 -50.66 11.92
N ALA A 94 -31.38 -49.60 12.48
CA ALA A 94 -32.18 -49.71 13.70
C ALA A 94 -33.41 -50.60 13.48
N ALA A 95 -34.10 -50.48 12.35
CA ALA A 95 -35.24 -51.32 11.99
C ALA A 95 -34.84 -52.79 11.80
N ALA A 96 -33.69 -53.06 11.18
CA ALA A 96 -33.14 -54.40 11.04
C ALA A 96 -32.77 -55.02 12.39
N LEU A 97 -32.15 -54.25 13.30
CA LEU A 97 -31.84 -54.68 14.66
C LEU A 97 -33.11 -54.98 15.46
N LEU A 98 -34.13 -54.12 15.36
CA LEU A 98 -35.43 -54.34 16.02
C LEU A 98 -36.17 -55.55 15.47
N ARG A 99 -36.11 -55.82 14.16
CA ARG A 99 -36.71 -57.02 13.55
C ARG A 99 -36.04 -58.33 13.99
N ARG A 100 -34.76 -58.30 14.31
CA ARG A 100 -33.98 -59.48 14.75
C ARG A 100 -34.03 -59.71 16.25
N ALA A 101 -34.52 -58.74 17.03
CA ALA A 101 -34.59 -58.86 18.47
C ALA A 101 -35.83 -59.66 18.88
N GLU A 102 -35.65 -60.78 19.60
CA GLU A 102 -36.76 -61.57 20.16
C GLU A 102 -37.46 -60.85 21.32
N ARG A 103 -36.71 -60.00 22.06
CA ARG A 103 -37.21 -59.19 23.19
C ARG A 103 -36.56 -57.79 23.19
N PRO A 104 -36.95 -56.88 22.28
CA PRO A 104 -36.35 -55.55 22.21
C PRO A 104 -36.75 -54.71 23.43
N VAL A 105 -35.78 -54.31 24.24
CA VAL A 105 -35.95 -53.27 25.26
C VAL A 105 -35.58 -51.93 24.64
N ILE A 106 -36.58 -51.12 24.32
CA ILE A 106 -36.36 -49.76 23.80
C ILE A 106 -36.45 -48.79 24.97
N MET A 107 -35.30 -48.31 25.45
CA MET A 107 -35.25 -47.22 26.42
C MET A 107 -35.45 -45.89 25.70
N PHE A 108 -36.67 -45.36 25.75
CA PHE A 108 -36.93 -43.97 25.38
C PHE A 108 -36.53 -43.05 26.54
N GLY A 109 -35.66 -42.05 26.31
CA GLY A 109 -35.60 -40.89 27.22
C GLY A 109 -36.91 -40.09 27.13
N ARG A 110 -37.42 -39.38 28.15
CA ARG A 110 -36.88 -38.92 29.43
C ARG A 110 -37.89 -39.15 30.56
N GLY A 111 -37.49 -39.88 31.61
CA GLY A 111 -38.05 -39.65 32.96
C GLY A 111 -37.38 -38.44 33.62
N SER A 112 -37.92 -37.96 34.75
CA SER A 112 -37.41 -36.81 35.51
C SER A 112 -35.89 -36.81 35.75
N ARG A 113 -35.29 -37.99 35.94
CA ARG A 113 -33.83 -38.18 36.15
C ARG A 113 -32.94 -37.76 34.97
N GLY A 114 -33.41 -37.91 33.72
CA GLY A 114 -32.65 -37.51 32.53
C GLY A 114 -32.54 -36.00 32.39
N GLN A 115 -33.49 -35.26 32.97
CA GLN A 115 -33.53 -33.81 32.98
C GLN A 115 -32.49 -33.21 33.94
N GLU A 116 -32.25 -33.85 35.08
CA GLU A 116 -31.21 -33.46 36.04
C GLU A 116 -29.80 -33.67 35.49
N LEU A 117 -29.57 -34.78 34.80
CA LEU A 117 -28.24 -35.17 34.33
C LEU A 117 -27.79 -34.42 33.07
N TRP A 118 -28.73 -33.99 32.21
CA TRP A 118 -28.42 -33.49 30.84
C TRP A 118 -28.81 -32.02 30.64
N GLN A 119 -29.25 -31.32 31.69
CA GLN A 119 -29.39 -29.87 31.64
C GLN A 119 -28.02 -29.23 31.44
N THR A 120 -27.98 -28.22 30.56
CA THR A 120 -26.76 -27.42 30.36
C THR A 120 -27.01 -26.00 30.83
N ARG A 121 -25.96 -25.18 30.93
CA ARG A 121 -26.10 -23.72 31.15
C ARG A 121 -27.01 -23.02 30.14
N PHE A 122 -27.31 -23.66 29.01
CA PHE A 122 -28.14 -23.11 27.93
C PHE A 122 -29.59 -23.61 27.97
N GLY A 123 -29.98 -24.42 28.95
CA GLY A 123 -31.38 -24.74 29.23
C GLY A 123 -31.69 -26.22 29.46
N ARG A 124 -32.99 -26.47 29.66
CA ARG A 124 -33.61 -27.76 29.97
C ARG A 124 -33.98 -28.57 28.72
N LEU A 125 -34.11 -27.93 27.57
CA LEU A 125 -34.53 -28.57 26.32
C LEU A 125 -33.43 -28.40 25.27
N THR A 126 -32.99 -29.50 24.67
CA THR A 126 -31.92 -29.52 23.66
C THR A 126 -32.45 -29.62 22.23
N SER A 127 -33.72 -29.99 22.04
CA SER A 127 -34.40 -29.97 20.74
C SER A 127 -35.92 -29.92 20.91
N ILE A 128 -36.60 -29.30 19.94
CA ILE A 128 -38.08 -29.26 19.84
C ILE A 128 -38.44 -29.99 18.55
N ARG A 129 -39.25 -31.06 18.64
CA ARG A 129 -39.76 -31.77 17.47
C ARG A 129 -41.20 -31.37 17.23
N VAL A 130 -41.44 -30.60 16.18
CA VAL A 130 -42.80 -30.23 15.76
C VAL A 130 -43.25 -31.24 14.70
N SER A 131 -44.33 -31.97 14.99
CA SER A 131 -44.97 -32.86 14.01
C SER A 131 -46.03 -32.07 13.27
N LEU A 132 -45.68 -31.55 12.09
CA LEU A 132 -46.60 -30.79 11.26
C LEU A 132 -47.39 -31.76 10.38
N ARG A 133 -48.67 -31.98 10.71
CA ARG A 133 -49.65 -32.65 9.83
C ARG A 133 -50.59 -31.56 9.28
N GLY A 134 -50.62 -31.36 7.96
CA GLY A 134 -51.48 -30.37 7.30
C GLY A 134 -50.75 -29.43 6.33
N ASP A 135 -51.48 -28.45 5.77
CA ASP A 135 -50.91 -27.41 4.90
C ASP A 135 -49.96 -26.49 5.69
N LEU A 136 -48.73 -26.40 5.21
CA LEU A 136 -47.64 -25.64 5.82
C LEU A 136 -47.69 -24.15 5.47
N GLY A 137 -48.50 -23.74 4.50
CA GLY A 137 -48.59 -22.36 4.00
C GLY A 137 -48.76 -21.31 5.11
N PRO A 138 -49.73 -21.44 6.02
CA PRO A 138 -49.96 -20.47 7.10
C PRO A 138 -48.79 -20.39 8.09
N PHE A 139 -48.17 -21.52 8.41
CA PHE A 139 -47.01 -21.57 9.32
C PHE A 139 -45.80 -20.90 8.69
N VAL A 140 -45.49 -21.20 7.42
CA VAL A 140 -44.40 -20.57 6.68
C VAL A 140 -44.62 -19.05 6.55
N ALA A 141 -45.85 -18.61 6.30
CA ALA A 141 -46.20 -17.19 6.25
C ALA A 141 -45.96 -16.50 7.61
N ALA A 142 -46.39 -17.12 8.72
CA ALA A 142 -46.20 -16.58 10.07
C ALA A 142 -44.72 -16.55 10.49
N VAL A 143 -43.93 -17.55 10.07
CA VAL A 143 -42.47 -17.57 10.30
C VAL A 143 -41.81 -16.46 9.48
N ARG A 144 -42.09 -16.34 8.18
CA ARG A 144 -41.53 -15.28 7.33
C ARG A 144 -41.88 -13.87 7.81
N ALA A 145 -43.07 -13.67 8.37
CA ALA A 145 -43.49 -12.38 8.91
C ALA A 145 -42.77 -12.00 10.21
N ARG A 146 -42.20 -12.96 10.94
CA ARG A 146 -41.54 -12.75 12.25
C ARG A 146 -40.03 -12.96 12.21
N LEU A 147 -39.51 -13.68 11.23
CA LEU A 147 -38.07 -13.83 11.02
C LEU A 147 -37.57 -12.61 10.26
N ASP A 148 -36.95 -11.68 10.99
CA ASP A 148 -36.05 -10.70 10.39
C ASP A 148 -34.73 -11.41 10.03
N PRO A 149 -34.41 -11.57 8.73
CA PRO A 149 -33.17 -12.23 8.32
C PRO A 149 -31.93 -11.50 8.85
N GLU A 150 -31.96 -10.18 8.98
CA GLU A 150 -30.82 -9.41 9.48
C GLU A 150 -30.59 -9.69 10.98
N ALA A 151 -31.65 -9.75 11.78
CA ALA A 151 -31.56 -10.16 13.18
C ALA A 151 -31.08 -11.61 13.37
N ALA A 152 -31.31 -12.48 12.38
CA ALA A 152 -30.79 -13.85 12.35
C ALA A 152 -29.35 -13.95 11.78
N GLY A 153 -28.71 -12.82 11.46
CA GLY A 153 -27.34 -12.75 10.97
C GLY A 153 -27.18 -12.97 9.46
N PHE A 154 -28.27 -12.99 8.69
CA PHE A 154 -28.19 -12.98 7.23
C PHE A 154 -27.90 -11.56 6.73
N THR A 155 -26.84 -11.39 5.96
CA THR A 155 -26.48 -10.10 5.35
C THR A 155 -26.48 -10.21 3.84
N LEU A 156 -27.00 -9.17 3.16
CA LEU A 156 -26.94 -9.07 1.70
C LEU A 156 -25.59 -8.44 1.31
N ALA A 157 -24.70 -9.21 0.71
CA ALA A 157 -23.40 -8.72 0.25
C ALA A 157 -23.41 -8.40 -1.24
N ALA A 158 -23.12 -7.15 -1.61
CA ALA A 158 -22.95 -6.72 -2.99
C ALA A 158 -21.53 -7.02 -3.50
N VAL A 159 -21.25 -8.30 -3.75
CA VAL A 159 -19.90 -8.84 -4.02
C VAL A 159 -19.13 -8.04 -5.09
N ARG A 160 -19.80 -7.60 -6.17
CA ARG A 160 -19.14 -6.85 -7.26
C ARG A 160 -18.67 -5.46 -6.84
N SER A 161 -19.54 -4.67 -6.19
CA SER A 161 -19.18 -3.31 -5.78
C SER A 161 -18.12 -3.35 -4.68
N GLU A 162 -18.29 -4.26 -3.73
CA GLU A 162 -17.33 -4.47 -2.64
C GLU A 162 -15.96 -4.93 -3.18
N GLY A 163 -15.94 -5.79 -4.21
CA GLY A 163 -14.72 -6.19 -4.91
C GLY A 163 -14.01 -5.04 -5.62
N LEU A 164 -14.77 -4.13 -6.26
CA LEU A 164 -14.21 -2.93 -6.91
C LEU A 164 -13.63 -1.96 -5.88
N ASP A 165 -14.29 -1.78 -4.73
CA ASP A 165 -13.81 -0.93 -3.65
C ASP A 165 -12.56 -1.53 -2.97
N ARG A 166 -12.52 -2.85 -2.77
CA ARG A 166 -11.33 -3.57 -2.29
C ARG A 166 -10.14 -3.42 -3.24
N SER A 167 -10.39 -3.34 -4.55
CA SER A 167 -9.36 -3.21 -5.61
C SER A 167 -8.66 -1.85 -5.65
N ARG A 168 -9.13 -0.84 -4.90
CA ARG A 168 -8.53 0.50 -4.90
C ARG A 168 -7.16 0.61 -4.22
N GLY A 169 -6.65 -0.47 -3.63
CA GLY A 169 -5.36 -0.44 -2.92
C GLY A 169 -5.49 -0.09 -1.44
N ALA A 170 -4.62 -0.66 -0.61
CA ALA A 170 -4.39 -0.21 0.76
C ALA A 170 -3.49 1.04 0.82
N VAL A 171 -2.61 1.23 -0.18
CA VAL A 171 -1.63 2.33 -0.27
C VAL A 171 -1.87 3.14 -1.54
N ASP A 172 -1.97 4.47 -1.40
CA ASP A 172 -2.05 5.39 -2.54
C ASP A 172 -0.66 5.60 -3.16
N LEU A 173 -0.25 4.64 -4.01
CA LEU A 173 0.98 4.76 -4.80
C LEU A 173 0.92 5.94 -5.79
N GLY A 174 -0.28 6.36 -6.18
CA GLY A 174 -0.50 7.49 -7.09
C GLY A 174 0.05 8.78 -6.51
N ALA A 175 -0.22 9.07 -5.23
CA ALA A 175 0.32 10.24 -4.54
C ALA A 175 1.86 10.28 -4.55
N TYR A 176 2.51 9.13 -4.33
CA TYR A 176 3.97 9.04 -4.39
C TYR A 176 4.50 9.28 -5.80
N PHE A 177 3.93 8.62 -6.83
CA PHE A 177 4.36 8.82 -8.22
C PHE A 177 4.17 10.26 -8.69
N VAL A 178 3.06 10.90 -8.33
CA VAL A 178 2.81 12.32 -8.62
C VAL A 178 3.86 13.20 -7.92
N SER A 179 4.17 12.91 -6.65
CA SER A 179 5.16 13.66 -5.88
C SER A 179 6.56 13.55 -6.48
N PHE A 180 7.01 12.35 -6.87
CA PHE A 180 8.29 12.16 -7.55
C PHE A 180 8.32 12.82 -8.94
N SER A 181 7.22 12.67 -9.71
CA SER A 181 7.11 13.23 -11.05
C SER A 181 7.09 14.76 -11.04
N PHE A 182 6.54 15.39 -9.99
CA PHE A 182 6.51 16.85 -9.84
C PHE A 182 7.91 17.46 -9.99
N PHE A 183 8.93 16.92 -9.32
CA PHE A 183 10.29 17.45 -9.40
C PHE A 183 10.93 17.22 -10.77
N LEU A 184 10.66 16.08 -11.42
CA LEU A 184 11.12 15.82 -12.79
C LEU A 184 10.47 16.76 -13.79
N ILE A 185 9.17 17.04 -13.64
CA ILE A 185 8.42 18.01 -14.44
C ILE A 185 9.00 19.40 -14.22
N VAL A 186 9.23 19.82 -12.97
CA VAL A 186 9.86 21.12 -12.67
C VAL A 186 11.25 21.21 -13.30
N ALA A 187 12.09 20.18 -13.18
CA ALA A 187 13.42 20.16 -13.79
C ALA A 187 13.34 20.28 -15.32
N ALA A 188 12.44 19.54 -15.96
CA ALA A 188 12.20 19.60 -17.40
C ALA A 188 11.70 21.00 -17.84
N LEU A 189 10.84 21.64 -17.06
CA LEU A 189 10.36 23.00 -17.33
C LEU A 189 11.47 24.04 -17.16
N LEU A 190 12.35 23.90 -16.16
CA LEU A 190 13.53 24.77 -16.01
C LEU A 190 14.50 24.61 -17.20
N LEU A 191 14.67 23.38 -17.69
CA LEU A 191 15.47 23.08 -18.88
C LEU A 191 14.84 23.71 -20.14
N SER A 192 13.54 23.49 -20.34
CA SER A 192 12.79 24.09 -21.46
C SER A 192 12.86 25.62 -21.42
N ALA A 193 12.65 26.23 -20.25
CA ALA A 193 12.79 27.67 -20.05
C ALA A 193 14.20 28.16 -20.37
N SER A 194 15.23 27.39 -20.03
CA SER A 194 16.63 27.70 -20.33
C SER A 194 16.92 27.68 -21.83
N PHE A 195 16.44 26.64 -22.54
CA PHE A 195 16.58 26.56 -23.99
C PHE A 195 15.82 27.67 -24.71
N PHE A 196 14.60 27.95 -24.28
CA PHE A 196 13.80 29.01 -24.86
C PHE A 196 14.47 30.37 -24.65
N ARG A 197 14.95 30.64 -23.42
CA ARG A 197 15.73 31.85 -23.12
C ARG A 197 16.97 31.94 -23.99
N LEU A 198 17.72 30.85 -24.16
CA LEU A 198 18.91 30.82 -25.01
C LEU A 198 18.57 31.12 -26.47
N GLY A 199 17.49 30.56 -27.01
CA GLY A 199 17.02 30.83 -28.37
C GLY A 199 16.64 32.30 -28.57
N VAL A 200 15.95 32.89 -27.59
CA VAL A 200 15.62 34.33 -27.58
C VAL A 200 16.89 35.19 -27.50
N GLU A 201 17.88 34.80 -26.68
CA GLU A 201 19.18 35.47 -26.57
C GLU A 201 19.97 35.43 -27.90
N GLN A 202 19.96 34.30 -28.61
CA GLN A 202 20.62 34.16 -29.92
C GLN A 202 19.95 35.04 -30.99
N ARG A 203 18.62 35.19 -30.93
CA ARG A 203 17.84 36.04 -31.86
C ARG A 203 17.63 37.47 -31.36
N ALA A 204 18.35 37.91 -30.31
CA ALA A 204 18.12 39.21 -29.68
C ALA A 204 18.25 40.39 -30.67
N ARG A 205 19.20 40.31 -31.61
CA ARG A 205 19.41 41.35 -32.63
C ARG A 205 18.22 41.47 -33.59
N GLU A 206 17.65 40.35 -34.01
CA GLU A 206 16.44 40.30 -34.86
C GLU A 206 15.23 40.89 -34.13
N ILE A 207 15.07 40.58 -32.85
CA ILE A 207 14.02 41.19 -32.01
C ILE A 207 14.23 42.70 -31.89
N GLY A 208 15.49 43.14 -31.80
CA GLY A 208 15.89 44.54 -31.78
C GLY A 208 15.55 45.29 -33.07
N THR A 209 15.83 44.69 -34.24
CA THR A 209 15.50 45.29 -35.54
C THR A 209 13.99 45.38 -35.75
N LEU A 210 13.23 44.32 -35.44
CA LEU A 210 11.77 44.35 -35.53
C LEU A 210 11.15 45.43 -34.63
N ARG A 211 11.68 45.62 -33.41
CA ARG A 211 11.25 46.73 -32.53
C ARG A 211 11.63 48.10 -33.08
N ALA A 212 12.78 48.24 -33.74
CA ALA A 212 13.21 49.50 -34.35
C ALA A 212 12.32 49.92 -35.53
N VAL A 213 11.82 48.95 -36.30
CA VAL A 213 10.86 49.16 -37.41
C VAL A 213 9.44 49.50 -36.91
N GLY A 214 9.17 49.36 -35.61
CA GLY A 214 7.90 49.77 -34.99
C GLY A 214 7.00 48.64 -34.49
N PHE A 215 7.46 47.38 -34.51
CA PHE A 215 6.67 46.28 -33.93
C PHE A 215 6.49 46.45 -32.41
N ARG A 216 5.24 46.39 -31.95
CA ARG A 216 4.90 46.44 -30.52
C ARG A 216 5.39 45.17 -29.81
N ALA A 217 5.86 45.32 -28.58
CA ALA A 217 6.31 44.20 -27.73
C ALA A 217 5.20 43.16 -27.43
N GLY A 218 3.92 43.52 -27.60
CA GLY A 218 2.81 42.57 -27.52
C GLY A 218 2.76 41.62 -28.72
N THR A 219 2.94 42.16 -29.93
CA THR A 219 2.93 41.39 -31.18
C THR A 219 4.10 40.41 -31.24
N LEU A 220 5.30 40.88 -30.87
CA LEU A 220 6.50 40.03 -30.79
C LEU A 220 6.30 38.87 -29.80
N ARG A 221 5.72 39.13 -28.61
CA ARG A 221 5.43 38.07 -27.64
C ARG A 221 4.42 37.06 -28.14
N LYS A 222 3.37 37.49 -28.87
CA LYS A 222 2.41 36.55 -29.48
C LYS A 222 3.07 35.68 -30.53
N MET A 223 3.97 36.25 -31.34
CA MET A 223 4.72 35.51 -32.37
C MET A 223 5.62 34.43 -31.73
N PHE A 224 6.42 34.78 -30.73
CA PHE A 224 7.25 33.80 -30.02
C PHE A 224 6.44 32.80 -29.20
N ALA A 225 5.29 33.20 -28.65
CA ALA A 225 4.38 32.28 -27.97
C ALA A 225 3.73 31.30 -28.96
N ALA A 226 3.44 31.72 -30.19
CA ALA A 226 2.95 30.83 -31.24
C ALA A 226 4.02 29.83 -31.69
N GLU A 227 5.27 30.27 -31.87
CA GLU A 227 6.41 29.37 -32.13
C GLU A 227 6.56 28.34 -30.99
N ALA A 228 6.52 28.81 -29.74
CA ALA A 228 6.55 27.93 -28.57
C ALA A 228 5.37 26.94 -28.55
N ALA A 229 4.18 27.37 -28.95
CA ALA A 229 2.99 26.51 -28.99
C ALA A 229 3.11 25.42 -30.07
N VAL A 230 3.65 25.74 -31.25
CA VAL A 230 3.91 24.75 -32.31
C VAL A 230 4.94 23.71 -31.84
N LEU A 231 6.04 24.18 -31.24
CA LEU A 231 7.08 23.29 -30.69
C LEU A 231 6.54 22.45 -29.53
N ALA A 232 5.74 23.03 -28.63
CA ALA A 232 5.12 22.31 -27.52
C ALA A 232 4.11 21.27 -28.01
N GLY A 233 3.33 21.57 -29.06
CA GLY A 233 2.41 20.63 -29.68
C GLY A 233 3.14 19.44 -30.29
N GLY A 234 4.15 19.69 -31.12
CA GLY A 234 4.98 18.62 -31.71
C GLY A 234 5.71 17.81 -30.64
N GLY A 235 6.29 18.47 -29.65
CA GLY A 235 6.95 17.83 -28.51
C GLY A 235 5.98 17.00 -27.66
N SER A 236 4.73 17.45 -27.49
CA SER A 236 3.71 16.70 -26.76
C SER A 236 3.27 15.44 -27.50
N LEU A 237 3.12 15.49 -28.83
CA LEU A 237 2.80 14.31 -29.64
C LEU A 237 3.93 13.27 -29.58
N LEU A 238 5.18 13.71 -29.76
CA LEU A 238 6.36 12.84 -29.62
C LEU A 238 6.49 12.30 -28.19
N GLY A 239 6.20 13.13 -27.19
CA GLY A 239 6.22 12.75 -25.77
C GLY A 239 5.15 11.73 -25.42
N LEU A 240 3.93 11.84 -25.96
CA LEU A 240 2.88 10.85 -25.80
C LEU A 240 3.27 9.51 -26.43
N ALA A 241 3.73 9.54 -27.69
CA ALA A 241 4.16 8.35 -28.40
C ALA A 241 5.35 7.67 -27.69
N GLY A 242 6.37 8.44 -27.32
CA GLY A 242 7.53 7.96 -26.58
C GLY A 242 7.17 7.47 -25.17
N GLY A 243 6.28 8.17 -24.46
CA GLY A 243 5.80 7.77 -23.14
C GLY A 243 5.00 6.46 -23.18
N LEU A 244 4.11 6.29 -24.16
CA LEU A 244 3.39 5.03 -24.37
C LEU A 244 4.33 3.89 -24.76
N ALA A 245 5.28 4.15 -25.67
CA ALA A 245 6.28 3.17 -26.07
C ALA A 245 7.17 2.75 -24.90
N TYR A 246 7.62 3.71 -24.08
CA TYR A 246 8.41 3.46 -22.89
C TYR A 246 7.62 2.70 -21.83
N ALA A 247 6.36 3.08 -21.58
CA ALA A 247 5.48 2.35 -20.66
C ALA A 247 5.22 0.92 -21.16
N ALA A 248 5.02 0.72 -22.47
CA ALA A 248 4.90 -0.60 -23.07
C ALA A 248 6.18 -1.42 -22.90
N LEU A 249 7.35 -0.81 -23.10
CA LEU A 249 8.65 -1.46 -22.91
C LEU A 249 8.91 -1.81 -21.45
N LEU A 250 8.55 -0.93 -20.51
CA LEU A 250 8.62 -1.22 -19.08
C LEU A 250 7.71 -2.38 -18.71
N VAL A 251 6.45 -2.36 -19.14
CA VAL A 251 5.51 -3.45 -18.90
C VAL A 251 5.99 -4.75 -19.56
N LEU A 252 6.61 -4.69 -20.73
CA LEU A 252 7.24 -5.85 -21.36
C LEU A 252 8.40 -6.38 -20.51
N GLY A 253 9.30 -5.49 -20.06
CA GLY A 253 10.42 -5.86 -19.18
C GLY A 253 9.95 -6.46 -17.86
N LEU A 254 8.88 -5.92 -17.27
CA LEU A 254 8.26 -6.46 -16.04
C LEU A 254 7.63 -7.83 -16.25
N ARG A 255 7.12 -8.13 -17.45
CA ARG A 255 6.59 -9.46 -17.79
C ARG A 255 7.66 -10.48 -18.18
N THR A 256 8.86 -10.04 -18.57
CA THR A 256 9.91 -10.92 -19.11
C THR A 256 11.12 -10.98 -18.19
N TRP A 257 11.94 -9.93 -18.17
CA TRP A 257 13.25 -9.89 -17.48
C TRP A 257 13.12 -9.66 -15.98
N TRP A 258 12.14 -8.86 -15.56
CA TRP A 258 11.85 -8.58 -14.16
C TRP A 258 10.59 -9.31 -13.67
N ILE A 259 10.24 -10.45 -14.29
CA ILE A 259 9.08 -11.23 -13.88
C ILE A 259 9.11 -11.56 -12.40
N GLY A 260 10.32 -11.80 -11.88
CA GLY A 260 10.55 -12.01 -10.47
C GLY A 260 9.99 -10.90 -9.60
N ALA A 261 10.21 -9.64 -9.97
CA ALA A 261 9.79 -8.49 -9.19
C ALA A 261 8.26 -8.32 -9.09
N VAL A 262 7.48 -8.83 -10.05
CA VAL A 262 6.04 -8.51 -10.15
C VAL A 262 5.11 -9.70 -10.01
N GLY A 263 5.59 -10.94 -10.07
CA GLY A 263 4.72 -12.09 -9.77
C GLY A 263 3.77 -12.50 -10.88
N THR A 264 3.76 -11.80 -12.03
CA THR A 264 2.70 -11.99 -13.03
C THR A 264 3.09 -11.60 -14.44
N GLU A 265 2.68 -12.43 -15.40
CA GLU A 265 2.75 -12.15 -16.84
C GLU A 265 1.52 -11.38 -17.35
N ARG A 266 0.47 -11.27 -16.52
CA ARG A 266 -0.84 -10.71 -16.89
C ARG A 266 -0.98 -9.22 -16.59
N LEU A 267 0.12 -8.51 -16.41
CA LEU A 267 0.09 -7.05 -16.45
C LEU A 267 -0.35 -6.62 -17.84
N HIS A 268 -1.15 -5.57 -17.95
CA HIS A 268 -1.50 -4.99 -19.25
C HIS A 268 -1.39 -3.47 -19.16
N LEU A 269 -0.93 -2.86 -20.24
CA LEU A 269 -0.87 -1.42 -20.31
C LEU A 269 -2.31 -0.90 -20.48
N SER A 270 -2.84 -0.31 -19.42
CA SER A 270 -4.11 0.41 -19.48
C SER A 270 -3.85 1.86 -19.88
N ALA A 271 -4.11 2.18 -21.14
CA ALA A 271 -4.02 3.53 -21.67
C ALA A 271 -5.42 4.16 -21.73
N SER A 272 -5.65 5.20 -20.93
CA SER A 272 -6.87 5.99 -20.98
C SER A 272 -6.66 7.24 -21.81
N TRP A 273 -7.46 7.42 -22.86
CA TRP A 273 -7.45 8.63 -23.69
C TRP A 273 -7.68 9.90 -22.88
N VAL A 274 -8.46 9.83 -21.81
CA VAL A 274 -8.72 10.97 -20.91
C VAL A 274 -7.43 11.41 -20.22
N HIS A 275 -6.65 10.47 -19.68
CA HIS A 275 -5.39 10.79 -19.00
C HIS A 275 -4.31 11.24 -20.01
N LEU A 276 -4.26 10.64 -21.19
CA LEU A 276 -3.36 11.05 -22.26
C LEU A 276 -3.67 12.48 -22.75
N ALA A 277 -4.95 12.77 -23.02
CA ALA A 277 -5.38 14.11 -23.43
C ALA A 277 -5.13 15.15 -22.33
N ALA A 278 -5.47 14.83 -21.08
CA ALA A 278 -5.21 15.71 -19.95
C ALA A 278 -3.71 15.99 -19.78
N GLY A 279 -2.86 14.95 -19.87
CA GLY A 279 -1.40 15.09 -19.81
C GLY A 279 -0.84 15.95 -20.94
N ALA A 280 -1.33 15.76 -22.17
CA ALA A 280 -0.92 16.54 -23.34
C ALA A 280 -1.33 18.02 -23.21
N VAL A 281 -2.59 18.30 -22.88
CA VAL A 281 -3.10 19.66 -22.69
C VAL A 281 -2.33 20.36 -21.57
N THR A 282 -2.12 19.68 -20.44
CA THR A 282 -1.39 20.25 -19.30
C THR A 282 0.08 20.49 -19.67
N GLY A 283 0.75 19.54 -20.33
CA GLY A 283 2.13 19.68 -20.77
C GLY A 283 2.35 20.84 -21.75
N ILE A 284 1.44 21.00 -22.73
CA ILE A 284 1.43 22.12 -23.66
C ILE A 284 1.20 23.44 -22.91
N ALA A 285 0.16 23.50 -22.08
CA ALA A 285 -0.20 24.71 -21.34
C ALA A 285 0.94 25.18 -20.43
N VAL A 286 1.56 24.27 -19.68
CA VAL A 286 2.65 24.61 -18.75
C VAL A 286 3.94 24.97 -19.51
N SER A 287 4.25 24.29 -20.62
CA SER A 287 5.38 24.66 -21.49
C SER A 287 5.22 26.06 -22.10
N ILE A 288 4.02 26.39 -22.60
CA ILE A 288 3.70 27.73 -23.11
C ILE A 288 3.77 28.75 -21.99
N ALA A 289 3.22 28.44 -20.80
CA ALA A 289 3.28 29.34 -19.65
C ALA A 289 4.73 29.63 -19.23
N ALA A 290 5.60 28.62 -19.24
CA ALA A 290 7.04 28.79 -18.97
C ALA A 290 7.70 29.65 -20.05
N ALA A 291 7.43 29.42 -21.34
CA ALA A 291 7.94 30.24 -22.43
C ALA A 291 7.46 31.71 -22.31
N VAL A 292 6.17 31.94 -22.09
CA VAL A 292 5.61 33.28 -21.88
C VAL A 292 6.18 33.96 -20.64
N TRP A 293 6.41 33.21 -19.57
CA TRP A 293 7.06 33.72 -18.36
C TRP A 293 8.49 34.20 -18.65
N THR A 294 9.30 33.42 -19.36
CA THR A 294 10.64 33.85 -19.78
C THR A 294 10.62 35.09 -20.67
N LEU A 295 9.61 35.22 -21.56
CA LEU A 295 9.41 36.38 -22.42
C LEU A 295 9.00 37.66 -21.67
N ARG A 296 8.54 37.58 -20.42
CA ARG A 296 8.19 38.80 -19.63
C ARG A 296 9.41 39.71 -19.44
N GLY A 297 10.62 39.15 -19.40
CA GLY A 297 11.87 39.91 -19.29
C GLY A 297 12.10 40.87 -20.45
N LEU A 298 11.68 40.51 -21.67
CA LEU A 298 11.85 41.33 -22.88
C LEU A 298 11.12 42.68 -22.83
N ARG A 299 10.07 42.82 -22.00
CA ARG A 299 9.34 44.10 -21.86
C ARG A 299 10.23 45.22 -21.30
N ARG A 300 11.25 44.86 -20.52
CA ARG A 300 12.16 45.81 -19.87
C ARG A 300 13.42 46.11 -20.68
N ALA A 301 13.67 45.35 -21.76
CA ALA A 301 14.83 45.57 -22.62
C ALA A 301 14.60 46.79 -23.54
N SER A 302 15.58 47.68 -23.64
CA SER A 302 15.52 48.80 -24.57
C SER A 302 15.87 48.32 -26.00
N PRO A 303 15.33 48.95 -27.06
CA PRO A 303 15.69 48.61 -28.44
C PRO A 303 17.21 48.66 -28.68
N ARG A 304 17.90 49.63 -28.09
CA ARG A 304 19.36 49.76 -28.16
C ARG A 304 20.09 48.56 -27.54
N ALA A 305 19.64 48.04 -26.40
CA ALA A 305 20.25 46.87 -25.75
C ALA A 305 20.06 45.60 -26.60
N LEU A 306 18.87 45.41 -27.16
CA LEU A 306 18.56 44.28 -28.05
C LEU A 306 19.43 44.28 -29.31
N LEU A 307 19.68 45.47 -29.91
CA LEU A 307 20.58 45.61 -31.05
C LEU A 307 22.05 45.30 -30.70
N SER A 308 22.50 45.59 -29.47
CA SER A 308 23.81 45.16 -28.97
C SER A 308 23.87 43.67 -28.58
N GLY A 309 22.76 42.92 -28.70
CA GLY A 309 22.68 41.51 -28.33
C GLY A 309 22.59 41.27 -26.82
N THR A 310 22.22 42.29 -26.04
CA THR A 310 22.07 42.21 -24.58
C THR A 310 20.59 42.33 -24.20
N ILE A 311 20.04 41.26 -23.62
CA ILE A 311 18.64 41.22 -23.16
C ILE A 311 18.50 41.77 -21.73
N ASP A 312 19.60 41.83 -20.98
CA ASP A 312 19.59 42.27 -19.59
C ASP A 312 19.33 43.78 -19.50
N GLY A 313 18.07 44.11 -19.21
CA GLY A 313 17.63 45.47 -18.91
C GLY A 313 18.38 46.01 -17.69
N THR A 314 18.98 47.19 -17.87
CA THR A 314 19.45 48.13 -16.84
C THR A 314 19.37 47.58 -15.41
N HIS A 315 20.49 47.05 -14.92
CA HIS A 315 20.63 46.69 -13.51
C HIS A 315 20.28 47.91 -12.64
N GLY A 316 19.10 47.89 -12.00
CA GLY A 316 18.77 48.88 -10.98
C GLY A 316 19.78 48.76 -9.84
N THR A 317 20.50 49.84 -9.55
CA THR A 317 21.63 49.90 -8.61
C THR A 317 21.23 49.91 -7.12
N GLY A 318 20.01 49.48 -6.78
CA GLY A 318 19.42 49.68 -5.45
C GLY A 318 19.13 48.40 -4.64
N ARG A 319 19.04 48.58 -3.31
CA ARG A 319 18.61 47.57 -2.29
C ARG A 319 17.31 46.83 -2.62
N ARG A 320 16.45 47.42 -3.47
CA ARG A 320 15.21 46.80 -3.99
C ARG A 320 15.44 45.59 -4.89
N ARG A 321 16.68 45.35 -5.34
CA ARG A 321 17.07 44.21 -6.21
C ARG A 321 16.94 42.86 -5.52
N TYR A 322 17.42 42.72 -4.28
CA TYR A 322 17.48 41.44 -3.57
C TYR A 322 16.27 41.19 -2.65
N LEU A 323 15.43 42.20 -2.42
CA LEU A 323 14.25 42.11 -1.57
C LEU A 323 13.32 40.93 -1.92
N PRO A 324 12.96 40.67 -3.20
CA PRO A 324 12.13 39.50 -3.53
C PRO A 324 12.79 38.18 -3.15
N SER A 325 14.09 37.99 -3.41
CA SER A 325 14.79 36.75 -3.04
C SER A 325 14.89 36.57 -1.52
N VAL A 326 15.03 37.65 -0.73
CA VAL A 326 14.97 37.57 0.74
C VAL A 326 13.58 37.16 1.22
N ILE A 327 12.52 37.78 0.67
CA ILE A 327 11.13 37.46 1.03
C ILE A 327 10.82 36.01 0.66
N THR A 328 11.18 35.57 -0.55
CA THR A 328 10.97 34.19 -0.99
C THR A 328 11.72 33.19 -0.11
N ALA A 329 12.98 33.47 0.24
CA ALA A 329 13.75 32.61 1.13
C ALA A 329 13.10 32.51 2.52
N GLY A 330 12.74 33.65 3.12
CA GLY A 330 12.10 33.69 4.44
C GLY A 330 10.73 33.02 4.46
N ALA A 331 9.86 33.31 3.48
CA ALA A 331 8.54 32.71 3.36
C ALA A 331 8.61 31.19 3.13
N SER A 332 9.56 30.73 2.30
CA SER A 332 9.71 29.30 2.02
C SER A 332 10.30 28.54 3.22
N LEU A 333 11.25 29.15 3.96
CA LEU A 333 11.76 28.57 5.21
C LEU A 333 10.66 28.48 6.28
N ALA A 334 9.88 29.54 6.46
CA ALA A 334 8.75 29.54 7.39
C ALA A 334 7.70 28.49 7.00
N GLY A 335 7.38 28.39 5.70
CA GLY A 335 6.50 27.37 5.15
C GLY A 335 7.03 25.95 5.40
N ALA A 336 8.31 25.68 5.13
CA ALA A 336 8.92 24.39 5.41
C ALA A 336 8.87 24.03 6.91
N GLY A 337 9.19 24.99 7.78
CA GLY A 337 9.05 24.84 9.23
C GLY A 337 7.61 24.53 9.65
N SER A 338 6.62 25.23 9.06
CA SER A 338 5.21 24.97 9.36
C SER A 338 4.75 23.58 8.94
N LEU A 339 5.22 23.05 7.80
CA LEU A 339 4.92 21.68 7.35
C LEU A 339 5.58 20.63 8.26
N LEU A 340 6.81 20.89 8.72
CA LEU A 340 7.48 20.01 9.70
C LEU A 340 6.74 19.98 11.03
N VAL A 341 6.31 21.14 11.54
CA VAL A 341 5.51 21.23 12.77
C VAL A 341 4.16 20.52 12.58
N ALA A 342 3.47 20.76 11.48
CA ALA A 342 2.20 20.09 11.18
C ALA A 342 2.36 18.56 11.08
N SER A 343 3.48 18.08 10.51
CA SER A 343 3.80 16.66 10.47
C SER A 343 4.13 16.10 11.85
N ALA A 344 4.84 16.85 12.69
CA ALA A 344 5.15 16.44 14.06
C ALA A 344 3.89 16.39 14.95
N LEU A 345 2.90 17.23 14.64
CA LEU A 345 1.56 17.23 15.25
C LEU A 345 0.60 16.21 14.60
N GLU A 346 1.10 15.34 13.71
CA GLU A 346 0.31 14.31 13.01
C GLU A 346 -0.91 14.85 12.21
N LEU A 347 -0.91 16.15 11.87
CA LEU A 347 -1.98 16.81 11.12
C LEU A 347 -1.94 16.51 9.61
N MET A 348 -0.85 15.89 9.12
CA MET A 348 -0.68 15.54 7.72
C MET A 348 0.21 14.30 7.53
N PRO A 349 0.08 13.59 6.39
CA PRO A 349 0.95 12.46 6.08
C PRO A 349 2.43 12.86 6.02
N GLN A 350 3.30 12.08 6.65
CA GLN A 350 4.76 12.32 6.68
C GLN A 350 5.36 12.45 5.28
N ALA A 351 4.88 11.65 4.32
CA ALA A 351 5.33 11.74 2.92
C ALA A 351 5.01 13.12 2.30
N ALA A 352 3.81 13.64 2.53
CA ALA A 352 3.42 14.95 2.03
C ALA A 352 4.26 16.07 2.65
N ALA A 353 4.54 15.97 3.95
CA ALA A 353 5.43 16.90 4.65
C ALA A 353 6.88 16.83 4.14
N PHE A 354 7.40 15.63 3.86
CA PHE A 354 8.74 15.43 3.32
C PHE A 354 8.89 16.09 1.94
N PHE A 355 8.00 15.80 0.99
CA PHE A 355 8.08 16.38 -0.36
C PHE A 355 7.76 17.86 -0.37
N GLY A 356 6.73 18.30 0.34
CA GLY A 356 6.33 19.71 0.43
C GLY A 356 7.39 20.55 1.15
N GLY A 357 7.86 20.09 2.30
CA GLY A 357 8.94 20.73 3.05
C GLY A 357 10.26 20.74 2.27
N GLY A 358 10.61 19.62 1.63
CA GLY A 358 11.76 19.52 0.75
C GLY A 358 11.71 20.48 -0.45
N ALA A 359 10.55 20.62 -1.09
CA ALA A 359 10.35 21.60 -2.18
C ALA A 359 10.55 23.04 -1.70
N LEU A 360 9.99 23.40 -0.55
CA LEU A 360 10.14 24.74 0.03
C LEU A 360 11.57 25.02 0.47
N LEU A 361 12.26 24.03 1.03
CA LEU A 361 13.70 24.13 1.33
C LEU A 361 14.51 24.33 0.06
N LEU A 362 14.22 23.60 -1.01
CA LEU A 362 14.88 23.78 -2.30
C LEU A 362 14.66 25.20 -2.86
N VAL A 363 13.43 25.71 -2.79
CA VAL A 363 13.11 27.11 -3.17
C VAL A 363 13.88 28.11 -2.31
N ALA A 364 13.96 27.88 -1.00
CA ALA A 364 14.74 28.71 -0.09
C ALA A 364 16.23 28.69 -0.43
N SER A 365 16.80 27.51 -0.67
CA SER A 365 18.20 27.34 -1.07
C SER A 365 18.50 28.06 -2.38
N LEU A 366 17.63 27.94 -3.39
CA LEU A 366 17.78 28.65 -4.66
C LEU A 366 17.63 30.17 -4.50
N ALA A 367 16.73 30.64 -3.63
CA ALA A 367 16.59 32.05 -3.32
C ALA A 367 17.85 32.59 -2.63
N VAL A 368 18.44 31.84 -1.69
CA VAL A 368 19.72 32.17 -1.06
C VAL A 368 20.87 32.17 -2.08
N THR A 369 20.92 31.20 -2.99
CA THR A 369 21.91 31.18 -4.07
C THR A 369 21.72 32.38 -5.01
N SER A 370 20.49 32.76 -5.35
CA SER A 370 20.18 33.99 -6.10
C SER A 370 20.71 35.23 -5.36
N LEU A 371 20.48 35.33 -4.05
CA LEU A 371 21.03 36.42 -3.22
C LEU A 371 22.55 36.46 -3.28
N PHE A 372 23.22 35.31 -3.16
CA PHE A 372 24.67 35.20 -3.25
C PHE A 372 25.17 35.66 -4.62
N LEU A 373 24.57 35.15 -5.72
CA LEU A 373 24.97 35.49 -7.08
C LEU A 373 24.75 36.96 -7.42
N GLU A 374 23.70 37.58 -6.88
CA GLU A 374 23.40 39.00 -7.10
C GLU A 374 24.21 39.96 -6.23
N ARG A 375 24.62 39.53 -5.02
CA ARG A 375 25.45 40.34 -4.10
C ARG A 375 26.94 40.21 -4.36
N ALA A 376 27.38 39.12 -4.99
CA ALA A 376 28.79 38.89 -5.28
C ALA A 376 29.39 40.03 -6.11
N ARG A 377 30.24 40.83 -5.48
CA ARG A 377 31.00 41.88 -6.17
C ARG A 377 32.19 41.24 -6.88
N PRO A 378 32.49 41.64 -8.13
CA PRO A 378 33.68 41.16 -8.83
C PRO A 378 34.93 41.55 -8.03
N ARG A 379 35.64 40.57 -7.47
CA ARG A 379 36.99 40.78 -6.92
C ARG A 379 38.04 40.54 -8.03
N PRO A 380 39.18 41.25 -8.02
CA PRO A 380 40.28 40.95 -8.93
C PRO A 380 40.69 39.47 -8.78
N ILE A 381 40.87 38.78 -9.91
CA ILE A 381 41.39 37.40 -9.90
C ILE A 381 42.91 37.54 -9.74
N ALA A 382 43.41 37.25 -8.54
CA ALA A 382 44.83 37.27 -8.24
C ALA A 382 45.29 35.89 -7.73
N GLY A 383 46.46 35.44 -8.18
CA GLY A 383 47.10 34.16 -7.83
C GLY A 383 46.96 33.08 -8.91
N SER A 384 47.59 31.93 -8.65
CA SER A 384 47.59 30.73 -9.50
C SER A 384 47.03 29.50 -8.75
N GLY A 385 46.75 28.42 -9.47
CA GLY A 385 46.27 27.15 -8.91
C GLY A 385 44.75 27.08 -8.66
N TRP A 386 44.34 26.06 -7.90
CA TRP A 386 42.92 25.75 -7.62
C TRP A 386 42.09 26.93 -7.07
N PRO A 387 42.58 27.76 -6.13
CA PRO A 387 41.80 28.88 -5.60
C PRO A 387 41.53 29.99 -6.64
N ALA A 388 42.40 30.13 -7.64
CA ALA A 388 42.17 31.07 -8.74
C ALA A 388 41.09 30.54 -9.71
N LEU A 389 41.11 29.24 -10.01
CA LEU A 389 40.08 28.58 -10.83
C LEU A 389 38.69 28.64 -10.17
N VAL A 390 38.59 28.39 -8.87
CA VAL A 390 37.32 28.51 -8.12
C VAL A 390 36.79 29.95 -8.19
N ARG A 391 37.66 30.94 -7.99
CA ARG A 391 37.27 32.37 -8.11
C ARG A 391 36.83 32.74 -9.52
N LEU A 392 37.49 32.22 -10.56
CA LEU A 392 37.08 32.40 -11.95
C LEU A 392 35.71 31.75 -12.21
N GLY A 393 35.48 30.55 -11.69
CA GLY A 393 34.20 29.85 -11.77
C GLY A 393 33.06 30.62 -11.12
N VAL A 394 33.25 31.11 -9.88
CA VAL A 394 32.27 31.94 -9.17
C VAL A 394 31.99 33.23 -9.95
N ARG A 395 33.01 33.90 -10.49
CA ARG A 395 32.83 35.11 -11.32
C ARG A 395 32.05 34.81 -12.60
N SER A 396 32.29 33.66 -13.22
CA SER A 396 31.56 33.25 -14.42
C SER A 396 30.09 32.99 -14.10
N ALA A 397 29.80 32.37 -12.95
CA ALA A 397 28.44 32.14 -12.47
C ALA A 397 27.68 33.44 -12.11
N THR A 398 28.39 34.45 -11.60
CA THR A 398 27.77 35.74 -11.23
C THR A 398 27.58 36.69 -12.42
N HIS A 399 28.22 36.42 -13.56
CA HIS A 399 28.09 37.22 -14.77
C HIS A 399 26.67 37.16 -15.37
N ARG A 400 26.07 35.95 -15.42
CA ARG A 400 24.68 35.73 -15.85
C ARG A 400 23.89 34.95 -14.79
N PRO A 401 23.53 35.61 -13.67
CA PRO A 401 23.03 34.93 -12.47
C PRO A 401 21.76 34.12 -12.74
N GLY A 402 20.88 34.61 -13.63
CA GLY A 402 19.67 33.88 -14.00
C GLY A 402 19.96 32.54 -14.70
N ARG A 403 20.91 32.50 -15.63
CA ARG A 403 21.27 31.26 -16.35
C ARG A 403 21.91 30.24 -15.41
N SER A 404 22.83 30.70 -14.56
CA SER A 404 23.44 29.84 -13.53
C SER A 404 22.42 29.32 -12.53
N LEU A 405 21.45 30.14 -12.11
CA LEU A 405 20.39 29.72 -11.20
C LEU A 405 19.48 28.63 -11.82
N PHE A 406 19.13 28.75 -13.10
CA PHE A 406 18.35 27.70 -13.79
C PHE A 406 19.11 26.36 -13.84
N SER A 407 20.40 26.40 -14.15
CA SER A 407 21.24 25.19 -14.16
C SER A 407 21.39 24.57 -12.78
N ILE A 408 21.63 25.38 -11.73
CA ILE A 408 21.71 24.90 -10.34
C ILE A 408 20.37 24.30 -9.92
N GLY A 409 19.25 24.97 -10.20
CA GLY A 409 17.91 24.48 -9.86
C GLY A 409 17.57 23.15 -10.53
N MET A 410 17.96 22.96 -11.78
CA MET A 410 17.76 21.69 -12.50
C MET A 410 18.54 20.54 -11.86
N VAL A 411 19.84 20.73 -11.62
CA VAL A 411 20.69 19.70 -10.98
C VAL A 411 20.20 19.41 -9.56
N ALA A 412 19.88 20.45 -8.78
CA ALA A 412 19.38 20.29 -7.42
C ALA A 412 18.04 19.54 -7.37
N SER A 413 17.13 19.80 -8.32
CA SER A 413 15.86 19.07 -8.43
C SER A 413 16.09 17.58 -8.76
N ALA A 414 17.02 17.27 -9.66
CA ALA A 414 17.36 15.89 -10.00
C ALA A 414 18.01 15.14 -8.83
N VAL A 415 18.98 15.76 -8.15
CA VAL A 415 19.63 15.19 -6.95
C VAL A 415 18.61 14.98 -5.83
N PHE A 416 17.70 15.93 -5.62
CA PHE A 416 16.63 15.79 -4.63
C PHE A 416 15.79 14.53 -4.88
N VAL A 417 15.41 14.25 -6.12
CA VAL A 417 14.64 13.04 -6.47
C VAL A 417 15.44 11.77 -6.17
N ILE A 418 16.71 11.71 -6.59
CA ILE A 418 17.55 10.52 -6.38
C ILE A 418 17.71 10.23 -4.88
N VAL A 419 18.07 11.25 -4.10
CA VAL A 419 18.24 11.11 -2.64
C VAL A 419 16.92 10.76 -1.96
N SER A 420 15.80 11.35 -2.42
CA SER A 420 14.48 11.01 -1.89
C SER A 420 14.13 9.54 -2.14
N VAL A 421 14.32 9.03 -3.37
CA VAL A 421 14.02 7.63 -3.67
C VAL A 421 14.87 6.68 -2.81
N GLU A 422 16.16 6.98 -2.63
CA GLU A 422 17.04 6.16 -1.80
C GLU A 422 16.66 6.23 -0.31
N ALA A 423 16.26 7.39 0.20
CA ALA A 423 15.83 7.56 1.60
C ALA A 423 14.53 6.78 1.92
N PHE A 424 13.67 6.55 0.94
CA PHE A 424 12.45 5.74 1.09
C PHE A 424 12.69 4.24 0.85
N ARG A 425 13.89 3.84 0.43
CA ARG A 425 14.25 2.43 0.27
C ARG A 425 14.48 1.81 1.65
N LYS A 426 13.54 0.97 2.10
CA LYS A 426 13.75 0.11 3.26
C LYS A 426 14.43 -1.17 2.82
N ASP A 427 15.61 -1.44 3.36
CA ASP A 427 16.28 -2.72 3.17
C ASP A 427 15.63 -3.75 4.10
N PRO A 428 15.02 -4.84 3.61
CA PRO A 428 14.44 -5.88 4.45
C PRO A 428 15.50 -6.78 5.13
N GLY A 429 16.75 -6.32 5.22
CA GLY A 429 17.93 -7.10 5.61
C GLY A 429 17.95 -7.55 7.08
N GLU A 430 18.21 -8.85 7.24
CA GLU A 430 18.40 -9.68 8.44
C GLU A 430 17.36 -9.49 9.57
N VAL A 431 16.52 -10.51 9.76
CA VAL A 431 15.69 -10.67 10.97
C VAL A 431 16.64 -10.86 12.15
N HIS A 432 16.97 -9.76 12.82
CA HIS A 432 17.79 -9.80 14.02
C HIS A 432 16.99 -10.54 15.10
N ALA A 433 17.49 -11.68 15.57
CA ALA A 433 16.85 -12.47 16.64
C ALA A 433 17.09 -11.88 18.05
N GLY A 434 17.53 -10.63 18.13
CA GLY A 434 17.82 -9.96 19.40
C GLY A 434 16.56 -9.66 20.20
N PRO A 435 16.64 -9.61 21.54
CA PRO A 435 15.52 -9.31 22.42
C PRO A 435 14.98 -7.88 22.32
N HIS A 436 15.58 -7.01 21.49
CA HIS A 436 15.09 -5.67 21.15
C HIS A 436 14.96 -5.47 19.64
N SER A 437 14.67 -6.54 18.90
CA SER A 437 14.46 -6.45 17.46
C SER A 437 13.01 -6.08 17.12
N GLY A 438 12.76 -5.73 15.86
CA GLY A 438 11.40 -5.49 15.37
C GLY A 438 10.47 -6.70 15.52
N THR A 439 11.01 -7.92 15.65
CA THR A 439 10.23 -9.15 15.88
C THR A 439 10.12 -9.53 17.35
N GLY A 440 10.71 -8.77 18.27
CA GLY A 440 10.62 -9.04 19.70
C GLY A 440 11.40 -10.27 20.17
N GLY A 441 12.36 -10.74 19.37
CA GLY A 441 13.11 -11.99 19.58
C GLY A 441 12.41 -13.24 19.02
N TYR A 442 11.23 -13.10 18.40
CA TYR A 442 10.55 -14.22 17.73
C TYR A 442 11.12 -14.42 16.32
N VAL A 443 11.58 -15.63 16.04
CA VAL A 443 12.14 -16.01 14.72
C VAL A 443 11.12 -16.74 13.87
N LEU A 444 10.16 -17.41 14.50
CA LEU A 444 9.16 -18.25 13.84
C LEU A 444 7.75 -17.79 14.19
N VAL A 445 6.87 -17.86 13.19
CA VAL A 445 5.43 -17.67 13.32
C VAL A 445 4.75 -18.86 12.65
N ALA A 446 3.88 -19.54 13.38
CA ALA A 446 3.12 -20.68 12.88
C ALA A 446 1.61 -20.43 13.03
N ARG A 447 0.82 -20.98 12.11
CA ARG A 447 -0.65 -20.98 12.17
C ARG A 447 -1.12 -22.42 12.30
N SER A 448 -1.84 -22.73 13.37
CA SER A 448 -2.45 -24.05 13.52
C SER A 448 -3.70 -24.17 12.65
N ALA A 449 -3.88 -25.34 12.03
CA ALA A 449 -5.10 -25.69 11.31
C ALA A 449 -6.27 -25.96 12.27
N LEU A 450 -5.99 -26.40 13.50
CA LEU A 450 -6.97 -26.68 14.54
C LEU A 450 -6.87 -25.66 15.68
N PRO A 451 -8.00 -25.27 16.31
CA PRO A 451 -7.93 -24.47 17.52
C PRO A 451 -7.20 -25.25 18.60
N ILE A 452 -6.08 -24.70 19.08
CA ILE A 452 -5.32 -25.27 20.18
C ILE A 452 -5.97 -24.78 21.48
N ALA A 453 -6.69 -25.66 22.16
CA ALA A 453 -7.40 -25.34 23.39
C ALA A 453 -6.52 -25.40 24.65
N HIS A 454 -5.40 -26.14 24.58
CA HIS A 454 -4.50 -26.38 25.70
C HIS A 454 -3.23 -25.53 25.62
N ASP A 455 -2.64 -25.18 26.77
CA ASP A 455 -1.44 -24.35 26.82
C ASP A 455 -0.16 -25.17 26.52
N LEU A 456 0.46 -24.88 25.38
CA LEU A 456 1.71 -25.50 24.92
C LEU A 456 2.94 -25.13 25.77
N ASN A 457 2.86 -24.17 26.68
CA ASN A 457 3.95 -23.88 27.62
C ASN A 457 3.89 -24.76 28.87
N SER A 458 2.76 -25.43 29.12
CA SER A 458 2.56 -26.30 30.27
C SER A 458 2.81 -27.76 29.89
N ALA A 459 3.38 -28.55 30.81
CA ALA A 459 3.60 -29.98 30.60
C ALA A 459 2.27 -30.73 30.36
N ALA A 460 1.24 -30.44 31.16
CA ALA A 460 -0.09 -31.03 31.02
C ALA A 460 -0.78 -30.67 29.69
N GLY A 461 -0.59 -29.45 29.18
CA GLY A 461 -1.16 -29.04 27.90
C GLY A 461 -0.44 -29.65 26.70
N ARG A 462 0.88 -29.85 26.80
CA ARG A 462 1.68 -30.62 25.83
C ARG A 462 1.27 -32.09 25.80
N GLU A 463 1.09 -32.71 26.96
CA GLU A 463 0.64 -34.09 27.09
C GLU A 463 -0.78 -34.29 26.51
N ALA A 464 -1.72 -33.37 26.79
CA ALA A 464 -3.07 -33.39 26.22
C ALA A 464 -3.12 -33.28 24.68
N LEU A 465 -2.04 -32.80 24.05
CA LEU A 465 -1.89 -32.66 22.61
C LEU A 465 -1.02 -33.77 21.99
N ASN A 466 -0.56 -34.75 22.78
CA ASN A 466 0.43 -35.77 22.38
C ASN A 466 1.75 -35.15 21.87
N MET A 467 2.19 -34.07 22.53
CA MET A 467 3.43 -33.36 22.23
C MET A 467 4.31 -33.33 23.48
N SER A 468 4.40 -34.46 24.19
CA SER A 468 5.21 -34.59 25.39
C SER A 468 6.70 -34.36 25.08
N GLU A 469 7.53 -34.15 26.11
CA GLU A 469 8.98 -33.99 25.89
C GLU A 469 9.64 -35.26 25.32
N GLU A 470 9.01 -36.43 25.46
CA GLU A 470 9.45 -37.68 24.85
C GLU A 470 9.05 -37.75 23.37
N ASP A 471 7.85 -37.28 23.02
CA ASP A 471 7.32 -37.33 21.65
C ASP A 471 7.92 -36.24 20.74
N ALA A 472 8.32 -35.10 21.30
CA ALA A 472 8.79 -33.93 20.56
C ALA A 472 9.99 -33.23 21.25
N PRO A 473 11.18 -33.87 21.29
CA PRO A 473 12.36 -33.34 21.97
C PRO A 473 12.85 -32.00 21.40
N GLU A 474 12.55 -31.70 20.14
CA GLU A 474 12.91 -30.44 19.46
C GLU A 474 12.18 -29.22 20.03
N LEU A 475 11.07 -29.43 20.76
CA LEU A 475 10.30 -28.36 21.39
C LEU A 475 10.84 -27.99 22.78
N LYS A 476 11.90 -28.65 23.24
CA LYS A 476 12.54 -28.37 24.52
C LYS A 476 13.16 -26.97 24.52
N GLY A 477 12.75 -26.15 25.48
CA GLY A 477 13.18 -24.75 25.58
C GLY A 477 12.44 -23.77 24.66
N VAL A 478 11.51 -24.24 23.83
CA VAL A 478 10.66 -23.37 23.01
C VAL A 478 9.54 -22.78 23.86
N ARG A 479 9.39 -21.45 23.80
CA ARG A 479 8.26 -20.71 24.40
C ARG A 479 7.26 -20.33 23.31
N PHE A 480 5.99 -20.60 23.57
CA PHE A 480 4.89 -20.30 22.66
C PHE A 480 4.12 -19.07 23.14
N ALA A 481 3.85 -18.13 22.25
CA ALA A 481 2.92 -17.04 22.48
C ALA A 481 1.66 -17.29 21.63
N PRO A 482 0.61 -17.94 22.19
CA PRO A 482 -0.59 -18.28 21.42
C PRO A 482 -1.46 -17.03 21.21
N PHE A 483 -1.86 -16.78 19.96
CA PHE A 483 -2.78 -15.71 19.61
C PHE A 483 -4.18 -16.26 19.38
N ARG A 484 -5.19 -15.62 19.97
CA ARG A 484 -6.58 -15.87 19.60
C ARG A 484 -6.87 -15.15 18.30
N VAL A 485 -7.47 -15.83 17.33
CA VAL A 485 -7.70 -15.24 16.00
C VAL A 485 -9.19 -15.10 15.76
N ARG A 486 -9.65 -13.88 15.55
CA ARG A 486 -10.92 -13.63 14.86
C ARG A 486 -10.61 -13.59 13.36
N PRO A 487 -11.16 -14.52 12.55
CA PRO A 487 -10.94 -14.53 11.11
C PRO A 487 -11.34 -13.18 10.49
N GLY A 488 -10.63 -12.81 9.43
CA GLY A 488 -10.82 -11.56 8.71
C GLY A 488 -9.78 -11.41 7.61
N ASP A 489 -9.93 -10.33 6.86
CA ASP A 489 -9.05 -9.90 5.77
C ASP A 489 -7.63 -9.65 6.30
N ASP A 490 -6.61 -10.08 5.56
CA ASP A 490 -5.23 -9.71 5.85
C ASP A 490 -5.05 -8.18 5.67
N ALA A 491 -4.52 -7.49 6.67
CA ALA A 491 -4.26 -6.06 6.62
C ALA A 491 -2.76 -5.74 6.46
N SER A 492 -1.95 -6.73 6.09
CA SER A 492 -0.51 -6.55 5.88
C SER A 492 -0.20 -5.76 4.61
N CYS A 493 1.01 -5.22 4.53
CA CYS A 493 1.54 -4.56 3.31
C CYS A 493 1.63 -5.50 2.10
N LEU A 494 1.48 -6.82 2.31
CA LEU A 494 1.45 -7.83 1.27
C LEU A 494 0.05 -7.99 0.66
N ASN A 495 -0.99 -7.45 1.31
CA ASN A 495 -2.31 -7.37 0.74
C ASN A 495 -2.45 -6.10 -0.10
N LEU A 496 -2.52 -6.28 -1.42
CA LEU A 496 -2.78 -5.18 -2.36
C LEU A 496 -4.19 -4.62 -2.21
N TYR A 497 -5.10 -5.32 -1.54
CA TYR A 497 -6.50 -4.92 -1.40
C TYR A 497 -6.76 -4.20 -0.08
N ARG A 498 -7.72 -3.27 -0.10
CA ARG A 498 -8.17 -2.60 1.11
C ARG A 498 -8.96 -3.58 1.99
N SER A 499 -8.43 -3.88 3.18
CA SER A 499 -9.09 -4.67 4.21
C SER A 499 -10.33 -3.94 4.74
N GLN A 500 -11.50 -4.60 4.74
CA GLN A 500 -12.74 -4.03 5.31
C GLN A 500 -13.09 -4.68 6.65
N GLN A 501 -12.82 -5.98 6.78
CA GLN A 501 -13.00 -6.72 8.03
C GLN A 501 -11.65 -7.27 8.46
N PRO A 502 -10.76 -6.44 9.02
CA PRO A 502 -9.40 -6.87 9.34
C PRO A 502 -9.41 -8.04 10.32
N ARG A 503 -8.50 -8.98 10.09
CA ARG A 503 -8.21 -10.06 11.05
C ARG A 503 -7.79 -9.45 12.38
N VAL A 504 -8.44 -9.87 13.46
CA VAL A 504 -8.10 -9.42 14.82
C VAL A 504 -7.35 -10.51 15.55
N LEU A 505 -6.18 -10.17 16.08
CA LEU A 505 -5.36 -11.06 16.89
C LEU A 505 -5.45 -10.63 18.36
N GLY A 506 -5.96 -11.51 19.21
CA GLY A 506 -5.94 -11.37 20.67
C GLY A 506 -4.59 -11.82 21.20
N LEU A 507 -3.84 -10.88 21.78
CA LEU A 507 -2.52 -11.13 22.34
C LEU A 507 -2.62 -11.77 23.75
N PRO A 508 -1.76 -12.74 24.09
CA PRO A 508 -1.69 -13.28 25.43
C PRO A 508 -1.04 -12.26 26.39
N SER A 509 -1.44 -12.29 27.66
CA SER A 509 -0.93 -11.38 28.70
C SER A 509 0.59 -11.43 28.84
N ALA A 510 1.20 -12.62 28.71
CA ALA A 510 2.64 -12.81 28.74
C ALA A 510 3.39 -12.00 27.66
N LEU A 511 2.78 -11.84 26.48
CA LEU A 511 3.35 -11.06 25.39
C LEU A 511 3.10 -9.56 25.59
N VAL A 512 1.95 -9.19 26.15
CA VAL A 512 1.67 -7.78 26.53
C VAL A 512 2.68 -7.29 27.58
N SER A 513 3.12 -8.14 28.50
CA SER A 513 4.17 -7.82 29.47
C SER A 513 5.60 -7.84 28.90
N HIS A 514 5.81 -8.33 27.67
CA HIS A 514 7.13 -8.46 27.06
C HIS A 514 7.59 -7.15 26.42
N ASP A 515 8.65 -6.55 26.93
CA ASP A 515 9.23 -5.28 26.43
C ASP A 515 10.34 -5.50 25.37
N GLY A 516 10.22 -6.58 24.59
CA GLY A 516 11.26 -6.96 23.64
C GLY A 516 11.14 -6.36 22.24
N PHE A 517 10.03 -5.69 21.92
CA PHE A 517 9.79 -5.19 20.57
C PHE A 517 10.43 -3.81 20.38
N ALA A 518 11.20 -3.63 19.30
CA ALA A 518 11.58 -2.30 18.83
C ALA A 518 10.38 -1.62 18.15
N TRP A 519 10.12 -0.38 18.55
CA TRP A 519 9.00 0.42 18.05
C TRP A 519 9.52 1.59 17.23
N ALA A 520 9.05 1.72 15.99
CA ALA A 520 9.33 2.89 15.16
C ALA A 520 8.60 4.15 15.67
N GLN A 521 7.42 3.96 16.25
CA GLN A 521 6.62 5.02 16.88
C GLN A 521 5.91 4.43 18.09
N LYS A 522 6.01 5.10 19.25
CA LYS A 522 5.32 4.71 20.48
C LYS A 522 4.06 5.58 20.63
N PRO A 523 2.86 4.99 20.76
CA PRO A 523 1.67 5.78 21.05
C PRO A 523 1.70 6.21 22.52
N GLY A 524 1.84 7.51 22.77
CA GLY A 524 1.90 8.10 24.12
C GLY A 524 3.18 7.74 24.90
N ASP A 525 3.16 8.04 26.21
CA ASP A 525 4.35 7.94 27.09
C ASP A 525 4.60 6.55 27.69
N ALA A 526 3.91 5.51 27.21
CA ALA A 526 4.06 4.16 27.76
C ALA A 526 5.43 3.56 27.38
N ALA A 527 6.19 3.08 28.38
CA ALA A 527 7.46 2.40 28.17
C ALA A 527 7.31 1.20 27.22
N ASN A 528 6.27 0.39 27.46
CA ASN A 528 5.82 -0.72 26.61
C ASN A 528 4.43 -0.39 25.99
N PRO A 529 4.37 -0.09 24.68
CA PRO A 529 3.13 0.20 23.96
C PRO A 529 2.04 -0.86 24.04
N TRP A 530 2.38 -2.15 24.24
CA TRP A 530 1.38 -3.21 24.33
C TRP A 530 0.42 -3.02 25.51
N THR A 531 0.86 -2.35 26.58
CA THR A 531 0.03 -2.07 27.77
C THR A 531 -1.19 -1.19 27.49
N LEU A 532 -1.20 -0.47 26.35
CA LEU A 532 -2.36 0.30 25.91
C LEU A 532 -3.59 -0.56 25.64
N LEU A 533 -3.41 -1.84 25.31
CA LEU A 533 -4.50 -2.79 25.08
C LEU A 533 -5.30 -3.10 26.35
N ASN A 534 -4.73 -2.81 27.53
CA ASN A 534 -5.42 -2.98 28.81
C ASN A 534 -6.29 -1.76 29.18
N ARG A 535 -6.21 -0.65 28.42
CA ARG A 535 -7.04 0.53 28.68
C ARG A 535 -8.44 0.29 28.13
N GLU A 536 -9.44 0.52 28.98
CA GLU A 536 -10.83 0.56 28.52
C GLU A 536 -11.01 1.72 27.54
N SER A 537 -11.59 1.41 26.36
CA SER A 537 -11.87 2.44 25.36
C SER A 537 -13.00 3.35 25.86
N PRO A 538 -12.91 4.69 25.72
CA PRO A 538 -13.92 5.63 26.23
C PRO A 538 -15.35 5.49 25.67
N GLY A 539 -15.63 4.51 24.80
CA GLY A 539 -16.93 4.28 24.16
C GLY A 539 -17.55 2.89 24.36
N GLN A 540 -16.99 2.03 25.23
CA GLN A 540 -17.50 0.67 25.46
C GLN A 540 -17.86 0.36 26.92
N ALA A 541 -18.27 1.37 27.69
CA ALA A 541 -19.03 1.09 28.91
C ALA A 541 -20.40 0.50 28.52
N GLY A 542 -20.53 -0.83 28.52
CA GLY A 542 -21.83 -1.50 28.54
C GLY A 542 -22.13 -2.58 27.49
N LYS A 543 -21.15 -3.33 26.97
CA LYS A 543 -21.44 -4.61 26.29
C LYS A 543 -20.43 -5.69 26.66
N ASP A 544 -20.60 -6.23 27.87
CA ASP A 544 -20.15 -7.58 28.19
C ASP A 544 -20.96 -8.60 27.38
N VAL A 545 -20.30 -9.37 26.51
CA VAL A 545 -20.78 -10.66 26.00
C VAL A 545 -19.59 -11.62 25.91
#